data_AF-A0A2N2UXZ6-F1
#
_entry.id   AF-A0A2N2UXZ6-F1
#
_cell.length_a   1.000
_cell.length_b   1.000
_cell.length_c   1.000
_cell.angle_alpha   90.00
_cell.angle_beta   90.00
_cell.angle_gamma   90.00
#
_symmetry.space_group_name_H-M   'P 1'
#
loop_
_entity.id
_entity.type
_entity.pdbx_description
1 polymer ?
#
loop_
_entity_poly.entity_id
_entity_poly.type
_entity_poly.pdbx_seq_one_letter_code
_entity_poly.pdbx_strand_id
1 'polypeptide(L)'
;MAMYEEKDYPFWALVGNSQSALWSDAAVAYITFYHLFFKGIAVEQCVERMRVASGDNNFMVFSGQSLKADWASLMEKSRRDALVQAVQNYSSSNTGTLGGLFGHQQG
;
A
#
# COMPACT_ATOMS: atom_id res chain seq x y z
N MET A 1 12.52 -4.47 1.00
CA MET A 1 12.16 -5.82 0.50
C MET A 1 11.47 -5.62 -0.84
N ALA A 2 12.09 -6.05 -1.95
CA ALA A 2 11.49 -6.01 -3.28
C ALA A 2 10.56 -7.22 -3.43
N MET A 3 9.30 -7.00 -3.81
CA MET A 3 8.31 -8.06 -3.98
C MET A 3 8.63 -8.85 -5.27
N TYR A 4 8.90 -10.15 -5.14
CA TYR A 4 9.27 -11.05 -6.24
C TYR A 4 8.01 -11.46 -7.02
N GLU A 5 8.03 -11.36 -8.36
CA GLU A 5 6.81 -11.41 -9.18
C GLU A 5 6.43 -12.81 -9.72
N GLU A 6 7.34 -13.79 -9.73
CA GLU A 6 7.20 -14.94 -10.64
C GLU A 6 6.80 -16.30 -10.06
N LYS A 7 6.68 -16.52 -8.74
CA LYS A 7 6.17 -17.82 -8.24
C LYS A 7 5.74 -17.78 -6.78
N ASP A 8 4.56 -18.36 -6.54
CA ASP A 8 3.81 -18.45 -5.29
C ASP A 8 3.40 -17.12 -4.64
N TYR A 9 2.09 -17.00 -4.40
CA TYR A 9 1.52 -15.84 -3.73
C TYR A 9 2.10 -15.77 -2.31
N PRO A 10 2.73 -14.65 -1.89
CA PRO A 10 3.44 -14.60 -0.61
C PRO A 10 2.51 -14.82 0.59
N PHE A 11 1.21 -14.56 0.43
CA PHE A 11 0.15 -14.84 1.40
C PHE A 11 -1.22 -14.84 0.72
N TRP A 12 -2.16 -15.62 1.25
CA TRP A 12 -3.54 -15.72 0.75
C TRP A 12 -4.46 -14.67 1.39
N ALA A 13 -4.20 -14.30 2.64
CA ALA A 13 -4.88 -13.25 3.38
C ALA A 13 -3.90 -12.53 4.31
N LEU A 14 -4.17 -11.27 4.60
CA LEU A 14 -3.45 -10.43 5.55
C LEU A 14 -4.41 -10.07 6.69
N VAL A 15 -4.05 -10.44 7.92
CA VAL A 15 -4.77 -10.02 9.13
C VAL A 15 -3.88 -9.06 9.91
N GLY A 16 -4.42 -7.89 10.26
CA GLY A 16 -3.66 -6.85 10.94
C GLY A 16 -4.56 -5.87 11.68
N ASN A 17 -3.96 -4.93 12.39
CA ASN A 17 -4.64 -3.84 13.06
C ASN A 17 -4.41 -2.54 12.28
N SER A 18 -5.45 -1.75 12.02
CA SER A 18 -5.31 -0.45 11.32
C SER A 18 -4.76 0.68 12.19
N GLN A 19 -4.62 0.44 13.49
CA GLN A 19 -4.13 1.39 14.48
C GLN A 19 -3.01 0.75 15.31
N SER A 20 -2.73 1.33 16.48
CA SER A 20 -1.85 0.74 17.47
C SER A 20 -2.69 -0.10 18.44
N ALA A 21 -2.37 -1.39 18.56
CA ALA A 21 -2.93 -2.24 19.60
C ALA A 21 -2.04 -2.21 20.85
N LEU A 22 -2.62 -2.22 22.05
CA LEU A 22 -1.87 -2.56 23.25
C LEU A 22 -1.36 -4.00 23.15
N TRP A 23 -0.20 -4.26 23.75
CA TRP A 23 0.39 -5.60 23.69
C TRP A 23 -0.52 -6.67 24.31
N SER A 24 -1.20 -6.34 25.43
CA SER A 24 -2.18 -7.24 26.07
C SER A 24 -3.27 -7.67 25.10
N ASP A 25 -3.84 -6.69 24.39
CA ASP A 25 -5.00 -6.89 23.54
C ASP A 25 -4.57 -7.62 22.26
N ALA A 26 -3.41 -7.26 21.72
CA ALA A 26 -2.80 -7.98 20.60
C ALA A 26 -2.51 -9.46 20.93
N ALA A 27 -2.02 -9.76 22.13
CA ALA A 27 -1.78 -11.13 22.56
C ALA A 27 -3.08 -11.94 22.67
N VAL A 28 -4.13 -11.37 23.26
CA VAL A 28 -5.47 -11.96 23.34
C VAL A 28 -6.07 -12.19 21.95
N ALA A 29 -5.95 -11.20 21.07
CA ALA A 29 -6.44 -11.29 19.71
C ALA A 29 -5.72 -12.41 18.93
N TYR A 30 -4.38 -12.44 19.02
CA TYR A 30 -3.53 -13.43 18.35
C TYR A 30 -3.88 -14.86 18.78
N ILE A 31 -3.96 -15.12 20.09
CA ILE A 31 -4.24 -16.47 20.58
C ILE A 31 -5.68 -16.90 20.22
N THR A 32 -6.64 -15.98 20.30
CA THR A 32 -8.03 -16.24 19.90
C THR A 32 -8.13 -16.58 18.42
N PHE A 33 -7.46 -15.81 17.56
CA PHE A 33 -7.44 -16.03 16.13
C PHE A 33 -6.90 -17.42 15.78
N TYR A 34 -5.68 -17.75 16.23
CA TYR A 34 -5.04 -19.02 15.86
C TYR A 34 -5.73 -20.23 16.50
N HIS A 35 -6.25 -20.09 17.72
CA HIS A 35 -7.05 -21.14 18.35
C HIS A 35 -8.27 -21.53 17.49
N LEU A 36 -8.98 -20.54 16.94
CA LEU A 36 -10.15 -20.75 16.09
C LEU A 36 -9.76 -21.21 14.68
N PHE A 37 -8.71 -20.64 14.10
CA PHE A 37 -8.23 -20.99 12.77
C PHE A 37 -7.83 -22.46 12.69
N PHE A 38 -7.06 -22.96 13.67
CA PHE A 38 -6.70 -24.39 13.73
C PHE A 38 -7.88 -25.33 14.04
N LYS A 39 -9.03 -24.79 14.44
CA LYS A 39 -10.30 -25.53 14.56
C LYS A 39 -11.13 -25.52 13.27
N GLY A 40 -10.60 -24.97 12.17
CA GLY A 40 -11.28 -24.91 10.88
C GLY A 40 -12.34 -23.82 10.79
N ILE A 41 -12.31 -22.82 11.68
CA ILE A 41 -13.20 -21.66 11.59
C ILE A 41 -12.72 -20.75 10.45
N ALA A 42 -13.66 -20.22 9.67
CA ALA A 42 -13.37 -19.28 8.59
C ALA A 42 -12.67 -18.02 9.12
N VAL A 43 -11.71 -17.47 8.36
CA VAL A 43 -10.87 -16.37 8.83
C VAL A 43 -11.66 -15.11 9.18
N GLU A 44 -12.70 -14.79 8.43
CA GLU A 44 -13.58 -13.66 8.71
C GLU A 44 -14.24 -13.81 10.09
N GLN A 45 -14.64 -15.03 10.45
CA GLN A 45 -15.20 -15.34 11.77
C GLN A 45 -14.12 -15.33 12.87
N CYS A 46 -12.89 -15.76 12.55
CA CYS A 46 -11.76 -15.64 13.47
C CYS A 46 -11.45 -14.17 13.79
N VAL A 47 -11.45 -13.29 12.77
CA VAL A 47 -11.24 -11.85 12.95
C VAL A 47 -12.37 -11.21 13.73
N GLU A 48 -13.61 -11.60 13.49
CA GLU A 48 -14.72 -11.08 14.28
C GLU A 48 -14.60 -11.46 15.76
N ARG A 49 -14.27 -12.73 16.04
CA ARG A 49 -14.12 -13.21 17.43
C ARG A 49 -12.88 -12.66 18.12
N MET A 50 -11.78 -12.41 17.40
CA MET A 50 -10.59 -11.81 18.00
C MET A 50 -10.86 -10.35 18.41
N ARG A 51 -11.63 -9.57 17.64
CA ARG A 51 -12.05 -8.21 18.03
C ARG A 51 -12.83 -8.21 19.34
N VAL A 52 -13.78 -9.14 19.46
CA VAL A 52 -14.59 -9.29 20.69
C VAL A 52 -13.73 -9.70 21.87
N ALA A 53 -12.83 -10.68 21.69
CA ALA A 53 -11.99 -11.17 22.77
C ALA A 53 -10.97 -10.14 23.26
N SER A 54 -10.34 -9.39 22.34
CA SER A 54 -9.36 -8.37 22.69
C SER A 54 -9.96 -7.03 23.10
N GLY A 55 -11.25 -6.80 22.81
CA GLY A 55 -11.88 -5.49 22.98
C GLY A 55 -11.43 -4.44 21.96
N ASP A 56 -10.75 -4.84 20.88
CA ASP A 56 -10.22 -3.93 19.86
C ASP A 56 -10.87 -4.19 18.49
N ASN A 57 -11.64 -3.23 18.02
CA ASN A 57 -12.38 -3.32 16.75
C ASN A 57 -11.54 -2.98 15.50
N ASN A 58 -10.27 -2.59 15.67
CA ASN A 58 -9.40 -2.16 14.57
C ASN A 58 -8.73 -3.31 13.82
N PHE A 59 -8.95 -4.56 14.24
CA PHE A 59 -8.47 -5.73 13.49
C PHE A 59 -9.24 -5.88 12.18
N MET A 60 -8.54 -6.23 11.10
CA MET A 60 -9.07 -6.34 9.75
C MET A 60 -8.41 -7.49 8.99
N VAL A 61 -9.15 -8.02 8.01
CA VAL A 61 -8.65 -9.02 7.06
C VAL A 61 -8.76 -8.45 5.65
N PHE A 62 -7.69 -8.66 4.88
CA PHE A 62 -7.66 -8.40 3.45
C PHE A 62 -7.32 -9.67 2.70
N SER A 63 -7.97 -9.90 1.56
CA SER A 63 -7.54 -10.96 0.65
C SER A 63 -6.22 -10.55 -0.02
N GLY A 64 -5.30 -11.51 -0.20
CA GLY A 64 -4.04 -11.26 -0.90
C GLY A 64 -4.25 -10.82 -2.35
N GLN A 65 -5.34 -11.27 -2.98
CA GLN A 65 -5.72 -10.87 -4.33
C GLN A 65 -6.14 -9.40 -4.41
N SER A 66 -6.99 -8.94 -3.48
CA SER A 66 -7.40 -7.53 -3.39
C SER A 66 -6.20 -6.63 -3.14
N LEU A 67 -5.35 -6.99 -2.16
CA LEU A 67 -4.19 -6.18 -1.81
C LEU A 67 -3.18 -6.07 -2.97
N LYS A 68 -3.01 -7.13 -3.76
CA LYS A 68 -2.19 -7.10 -4.98
C LYS A 68 -2.78 -6.18 -6.04
N ALA A 69 -4.08 -6.27 -6.29
CA ALA A 69 -4.75 -5.42 -7.27
C ALA A 69 -4.64 -3.93 -6.90
N ASP A 70 -4.84 -3.62 -5.62
CA ASP A 70 -4.70 -2.26 -5.09
C ASP A 70 -3.26 -1.77 -5.22
N TRP A 71 -2.28 -2.60 -4.86
CA TRP A 71 -0.86 -2.27 -5.02
C TRP A 71 -0.47 -2.04 -6.49
N ALA A 72 -0.90 -2.91 -7.40
CA ALA A 72 -0.62 -2.77 -8.84
C ALA A 72 -1.21 -1.46 -9.39
N SER A 73 -2.42 -1.10 -8.96
CA SER A 73 -3.07 0.17 -9.32
C SER A 73 -2.32 1.38 -8.78
N LEU A 74 -1.87 1.32 -7.52
CA LEU A 74 -1.07 2.39 -6.91
C LEU A 74 0.26 2.61 -7.65
N MET A 75 0.97 1.53 -7.98
CA MET A 75 2.23 1.62 -8.73
C MET A 75 2.02 2.17 -10.15
N GLU A 76 0.94 1.78 -10.82
CA GLU A 76 0.56 2.32 -12.13
C GLU A 76 0.33 3.83 -12.05
N LYS A 77 -0.40 4.29 -11.04
CA LYS A 77 -0.67 5.71 -10.81
C LYS A 77 0.62 6.48 -10.54
N SER A 78 1.47 6.00 -9.63
CA SER A 78 2.75 6.65 -9.31
C SER A 78 3.66 6.76 -10.53
N ARG A 79 3.68 5.75 -11.41
CA ARG A 79 4.46 5.79 -12.66
C ARG A 79 3.92 6.83 -13.64
N ARG A 80 2.60 6.92 -13.78
CA ARG A 80 1.96 7.95 -14.63
C ARG A 80 2.25 9.36 -14.11
N ASP A 81 2.12 9.57 -12.80
CA ASP A 81 2.39 10.87 -12.19
C ASP A 81 3.85 11.29 -12.38
N ALA A 82 4.80 10.35 -12.23
CA ALA A 82 6.21 10.61 -12.49
C ALA A 82 6.48 10.99 -13.96
N LEU A 83 5.81 10.34 -14.93
CA LEU A 83 5.92 10.68 -16.35
C LEU A 83 5.34 12.06 -16.65
N VAL A 84 4.17 12.40 -16.10
CA VAL A 84 3.56 13.72 -16.27
C VAL A 84 4.48 14.82 -15.75
N GLN A 85 5.07 14.63 -14.57
CA GLN A 85 6.03 15.58 -14.00
C GLN A 85 7.28 15.73 -14.87
N ALA A 86 7.82 14.63 -15.41
CA ALA A 86 8.98 14.68 -16.31
C ALA A 86 8.68 15.46 -17.61
N VAL A 87 7.50 15.26 -18.21
CA VAL A 87 7.07 15.99 -19.42
C VAL A 87 6.86 17.48 -19.13
N GLN A 88 6.25 17.82 -17.99
CA GLN A 88 6.07 19.21 -17.57
C GLN A 88 7.41 19.92 -17.36
N ASN A 89 8.34 19.30 -16.64
CA ASN A 89 9.67 19.85 -16.40
C ASN A 89 10.45 20.07 -17.72
N TYR A 90 10.37 19.12 -18.65
CA TYR A 90 10.96 19.28 -19.98
C TYR A 90 10.35 20.48 -20.73
N SER A 91 9.03 20.63 -20.70
CA SER A 91 8.32 21.71 -21.40
C SER A 91 8.67 23.10 -20.85
N SER A 92 8.80 23.23 -19.52
CA SER A 92 9.22 24.48 -18.88
C SER A 92 10.67 24.87 -19.17
N SER A 93 11.55 23.88 -19.36
CA SER A 93 12.96 24.13 -19.68
C SER A 93 13.19 24.62 -21.13
N ASN A 94 12.31 24.25 -22.06
CA ASN A 94 12.45 24.59 -23.48
C ASN A 94 11.93 26.00 -23.84
N THR A 95 11.13 26.64 -22.98
CA THR A 95 10.61 28.00 -23.19
C THR A 95 11.57 29.13 -22.75
N GLY A 96 12.70 28.80 -22.12
CA GLY A 96 13.65 29.80 -21.59
C GLY A 96 14.76 30.26 -22.55
N THR A 97 14.94 29.62 -23.71
CA THR A 97 16.19 29.77 -24.51
C THR A 97 16.01 30.46 -25.87
N LEU A 98 14.82 30.92 -26.23
CA LEU A 98 14.54 31.56 -27.53
C LEU A 98 14.30 33.09 -27.47
N GLY A 99 14.47 33.73 -26.30
CA GLY A 99 14.20 35.17 -26.11
C GLY A 99 15.42 36.11 -26.11
N GLY A 100 16.66 35.61 -26.20
CA GLY A 100 17.86 36.38 -25.84
C GLY A 100 18.89 36.66 -26.95
N LEU A 101 18.51 36.59 -28.23
CA LEU A 101 19.48 36.65 -29.35
C LEU A 101 19.19 37.72 -30.41
N PHE A 102 18.78 38.93 -30.00
CA PHE A 102 18.78 40.09 -30.90
C PHE A 102 19.29 41.37 -30.24
N GLY A 103 20.48 41.80 -30.70
CA GLY A 103 20.84 43.20 -30.91
C GLY A 103 21.42 43.97 -29.72
N HIS A 104 22.71 44.31 -29.75
CA HIS A 104 23.23 45.53 -30.40
C HIS A 104 24.70 45.72 -29.97
N GLN A 105 25.63 45.57 -30.92
CA GLN A 105 27.02 46.00 -30.79
C GLN A 105 27.17 47.21 -31.71
N GLN A 106 27.35 48.41 -31.14
CA GLN A 106 27.87 49.57 -31.87
C GLN A 106 28.90 50.27 -30.97
N GLY A 107 30.14 50.32 -31.47
CA GLY A 107 31.12 51.34 -31.12
C GLY A 107 31.17 52.38 -32.24
#